data_AF-A0A370BHA3-F1
#
_entry.id   AF-A0A370BHA3-F1
#
_cell.length_a   1.000
_cell.length_b   1.000
_cell.length_c   1.000
_cell.angle_alpha   90.00
_cell.angle_beta   90.00
_cell.angle_gamma   90.00
#
_symmetry.space_group_name_H-M   'P 1'
#
loop_
_entity.id
_entity.type
_entity.pdbx_description
1 polymer ?
#
loop_
_entity_poly.entity_id
_entity_poly.type
_entity_poly.pdbx_seq_one_letter_code
_entity_poly.pdbx_strand_id
1 'polypeptide(L)'
;MAPLRTPTVHDHVALAEIEWCGELMIAASAADGDRLSPDRIDEVLNVRRERPAPSARAHQSARSVRRRESCGGGSVGGSVAGGVGGE
;
A
#
# COMPACT_ATOMS: atom_id res chain seq x y z
N MET A 1 13.84 -15.42 29.13
CA MET A 1 14.98 -14.91 28.32
C MET A 1 15.44 -16.05 27.43
N ALA A 2 15.46 -15.85 26.10
CA ALA A 2 15.95 -16.87 25.17
C ALA A 2 17.48 -16.99 25.27
N PRO A 3 18.08 -18.18 25.15
CA PRO A 3 19.52 -18.33 25.22
C PRO A 3 20.17 -17.58 24.04
N LEU A 4 21.14 -16.73 24.35
CA LEU A 4 22.03 -16.16 23.34
C LEU A 4 22.85 -17.32 22.78
N ARG A 5 22.56 -17.71 21.53
CA ARG A 5 23.27 -18.80 20.85
C ARG A 5 24.69 -18.32 20.54
N THR A 6 25.67 -19.17 20.80
CA THR A 6 27.05 -18.94 20.33
C THR A 6 27.06 -19.12 18.81
N PRO A 7 27.55 -18.14 18.03
CA PRO A 7 27.56 -18.25 16.57
C PRO A 7 28.44 -19.43 16.15
N THR A 8 27.86 -20.27 15.31
CA THR A 8 28.46 -21.45 14.70
C THR A 8 28.90 -21.12 13.28
N VAL A 9 29.69 -22.01 12.66
CA VAL A 9 30.05 -21.87 11.23
C VAL A 9 28.81 -21.72 10.34
N HIS A 10 27.70 -22.41 10.68
CA HIS A 10 26.44 -22.25 9.96
C HIS A 10 25.83 -20.85 10.09
N ASP A 11 26.01 -20.18 11.23
CA ASP A 11 25.55 -18.80 11.42
C ASP A 11 26.35 -17.83 10.54
N HIS A 12 27.65 -18.05 10.35
CA HIS A 12 28.46 -17.23 9.44
C HIS A 12 28.07 -17.41 7.97
N VAL A 13 27.77 -18.64 7.55
CA VAL A 13 27.28 -18.91 6.19
C VAL A 13 25.92 -18.25 5.97
N ALA A 14 25.01 -18.38 6.93
CA ALA A 14 23.71 -17.73 6.86
C ALA A 14 23.83 -16.20 6.80
N LEU A 15 24.72 -15.61 7.60
CA LEU A 15 24.98 -14.16 7.55
C LEU A 15 25.57 -13.71 6.21
N ALA A 16 26.49 -14.49 5.63
CA ALA A 16 27.03 -14.20 4.30
C ALA A 16 25.95 -14.31 3.21
N GLU A 17 25.02 -15.26 3.32
CA GLU A 17 23.90 -15.41 2.40
C GLU A 17 22.91 -14.24 2.54
N ILE A 18 22.61 -13.80 3.76
CA ILE A 18 21.75 -12.62 4.00
C ILE A 18 22.37 -11.37 3.38
N GLU A 19 23.67 -11.14 3.59
CA GLU A 19 24.39 -10.01 3.01
C GLU A 19 24.33 -10.06 1.48
N TRP A 20 24.64 -11.21 0.88
CA TRP A 20 24.63 -11.39 -0.57
C TRP A 20 23.21 -11.26 -1.17
N CYS A 21 22.19 -11.82 -0.51
CA CYS A 21 20.79 -11.67 -0.94
C CYS A 21 20.31 -10.22 -0.85
N GLY A 22 20.72 -9.49 0.19
CA GLY A 22 20.39 -8.08 0.37
C GLY A 22 20.96 -7.22 -0.76
N GLU A 23 22.25 -7.39 -1.06
CA GLU A 23 22.93 -6.68 -2.15
C GLU A 23 22.28 -6.97 -3.52
N LEU A 24 21.88 -8.22 -3.77
CA LEU A 24 21.19 -8.58 -5.02
C LEU A 24 19.79 -7.98 -5.13
N MET A 25 19.01 -7.88 -4.05
CA MET A 25 17.70 -7.22 -4.08
C MET A 25 17.82 -5.73 -4.40
N ILE A 26 18.84 -5.06 -3.83
CA ILE A 26 19.11 -3.65 -4.10
C ILE A 26 19.54 -3.47 -5.55
N ALA A 27 20.50 -4.27 -6.02
CA ALA A 27 20.96 -4.23 -7.41
C ALA A 27 19.80 -4.50 -8.39
N ALA A 28 18.95 -5.48 -8.11
CA ALA A 28 17.79 -5.79 -8.94
C ALA A 28 16.73 -4.67 -8.92
N SER A 29 16.49 -4.02 -7.78
CA SER A 29 15.54 -2.90 -7.67
C SER A 29 16.08 -1.60 -8.26
N ALA A 30 17.39 -1.42 -8.29
CA ALA A 30 18.06 -0.26 -8.88
C ALA A 30 18.38 -0.46 -10.37
N ALA A 31 18.36 -1.70 -10.86
CA ALA A 31 18.49 -1.99 -12.28
C ALA A 31 17.33 -1.35 -13.05
N ASP A 32 17.65 -0.68 -14.17
CA ASP A 32 16.71 -0.06 -15.09
C ASP A 32 15.93 -1.11 -15.93
N GLY A 33 15.40 -2.14 -15.27
CA GLY A 33 14.50 -3.11 -15.88
C GLY A 33 13.06 -2.56 -15.93
N ASP A 34 12.37 -2.80 -17.03
CA ASP A 34 10.94 -2.51 -17.11
C ASP A 34 10.19 -3.30 -16.03
N ARG A 35 9.27 -2.63 -15.32
CA ARG A 35 8.33 -3.32 -14.43
C ARG A 35 7.60 -4.39 -15.21
N LEU A 36 7.53 -5.61 -14.66
CA LEU A 36 6.75 -6.68 -15.25
C LEU A 36 5.31 -6.21 -15.52
N SER A 37 4.80 -6.52 -16.72
CA SER A 37 3.39 -6.28 -17.03
C SER A 37 2.49 -7.01 -16.02
N PRO A 38 1.35 -6.44 -15.59
CA PRO A 38 0.39 -7.11 -14.72
C PRO A 38 0.01 -8.52 -15.20
N ASP A 39 -0.11 -8.68 -16.50
CA ASP A 39 -0.33 -9.97 -17.16
C ASP A 39 0.79 -10.98 -16.86
N ARG A 40 2.05 -10.57 -16.99
CA ARG A 40 3.21 -11.41 -16.70
C ARG A 40 3.35 -11.69 -15.20
N ILE A 41 2.98 -10.72 -14.36
CA ILE A 41 2.90 -10.90 -12.91
C ILE A 41 1.86 -11.95 -12.54
N ASP A 42 0.64 -11.85 -13.09
CA ASP A 42 -0.43 -12.82 -12.81
C ASP A 42 -0.09 -14.22 -13.35
N GLU A 43 0.69 -14.33 -14.44
CA GLU A 43 1.24 -15.59 -14.95
C GLU A 43 2.25 -16.21 -13.99
N VAL A 44 3.24 -15.42 -13.53
CA VAL A 44 4.28 -15.87 -12.58
C VAL A 44 3.68 -16.24 -11.23
N LEU A 45 2.71 -15.47 -10.75
CA LEU A 45 2.01 -15.73 -9.49
C LEU A 45 0.87 -16.76 -9.64
N ASN A 46 0.60 -17.23 -10.86
CA ASN A 46 -0.51 -18.15 -11.16
C ASN A 46 -1.89 -17.63 -10.69
N VAL A 47 -2.11 -16.31 -10.72
CA VAL A 47 -3.32 -15.61 -10.22
C VAL A 47 -4.41 -15.47 -11.29
N ARG A 48 -4.08 -15.69 -12.57
CA ARG A 48 -5.00 -15.44 -13.71
C ARG A 48 -6.33 -16.19 -13.65
N ARG A 49 -6.45 -17.25 -12.85
CA ARG A 49 -7.70 -18.01 -12.70
C ARG A 49 -8.69 -17.38 -11.72
N GLU A 50 -8.27 -16.46 -10.86
CA GLU A 50 -9.12 -15.91 -9.77
C GLU A 50 -9.40 -14.41 -9.89
N ARG A 51 -8.83 -13.71 -10.87
CA ARG A 51 -9.03 -12.25 -11.03
C ARG A 51 -10.41 -11.97 -11.64
N PRO A 52 -11.38 -11.38 -10.91
CA PRO A 52 -12.61 -10.91 -11.55
C PRO A 52 -12.26 -9.85 -12.59
N ALA A 53 -13.01 -9.86 -13.69
CA ALA A 53 -12.80 -9.03 -14.88
C ALA A 53 -12.44 -7.56 -14.57
N PRO A 54 -11.69 -6.87 -15.46
CA PRO A 54 -11.08 -5.54 -15.25
C PRO A 54 -12.03 -4.37 -14.91
N SER A 55 -13.32 -4.60 -14.70
CA SER A 55 -14.28 -3.56 -14.29
C SER A 55 -13.95 -2.97 -12.91
N ALA A 56 -13.37 -3.70 -11.96
CA ALA A 56 -13.23 -3.18 -10.58
C ALA A 56 -12.19 -2.04 -10.39
N ARG A 57 -11.16 -1.92 -11.25
CA ARG A 57 -10.09 -0.90 -11.10
C ARG A 57 -10.47 0.46 -11.70
N ALA A 58 -11.23 0.48 -12.79
CA ALA A 58 -11.74 1.72 -13.37
C ALA A 58 -12.70 2.47 -12.41
N HIS A 59 -13.50 1.72 -11.65
CA HIS A 59 -14.43 2.29 -10.66
C HIS A 59 -13.74 2.85 -9.40
N GLN A 60 -12.54 2.36 -9.05
CA GLN A 60 -11.79 2.83 -7.88
C GLN A 60 -11.17 4.21 -8.13
N SER A 61 -10.61 4.43 -9.33
CA SER A 61 -10.08 5.74 -9.73
C SER A 61 -11.18 6.79 -9.88
N ALA A 62 -12.37 6.39 -10.33
CA ALA A 62 -13.53 7.29 -10.40
C ALA A 62 -14.11 7.63 -9.01
N ARG A 63 -14.06 6.70 -8.04
CA ARG A 63 -14.54 6.94 -6.66
C ARG A 63 -13.59 7.83 -5.84
N SER A 64 -12.27 7.73 -6.04
CA SER A 64 -11.30 8.55 -5.31
C SER A 64 -11.32 10.02 -5.74
N VAL A 65 -11.62 10.31 -7.01
CA VAL A 65 -11.83 11.69 -7.51
C VAL A 65 -13.06 12.33 -6.85
N ARG A 66 -14.21 11.64 -6.84
CA ARG A 66 -15.45 12.15 -6.23
C ARG A 66 -15.36 12.35 -4.71
N ARG A 67 -14.53 11.56 -4.01
CA ARG A 67 -14.37 11.67 -2.55
C ARG A 67 -13.57 12.92 -2.14
N ARG A 68 -12.66 13.41 -3.00
CA ARG A 68 -11.87 14.62 -2.71
C ARG A 68 -12.70 15.90 -2.82
N GLU A 69 -13.71 15.90 -3.70
CA GLU A 69 -14.60 17.05 -3.92
C GLU A 69 -15.70 17.18 -2.86
N SER A 70 -16.02 16.10 -2.13
CA SER A 70 -17.14 16.08 -1.18
C SER A 70 -16.82 16.61 0.22
N CYS A 71 -15.57 16.99 0.52
CA CYS A 71 -15.19 17.55 1.81
C CYS A 71 -14.96 19.06 1.70
N GLY A 72 -15.96 19.80 1.25
CA GLY A 72 -15.89 21.26 1.13
C GLY A 72 -17.28 21.88 1.26
N GLY A 73 -17.77 22.05 2.48
CA GLY A 73 -19.00 22.81 2.69
C GLY A 73 -19.60 22.61 4.07
N GLY A 74 -19.57 23.67 4.89
CA GLY A 74 -20.43 23.77 6.07
C GLY A 74 -19.74 24.24 7.35
N SER A 75 -18.93 25.31 7.31
CA SER A 75 -18.63 26.04 8.55
C SER A 75 -19.81 26.96 8.89
N VAL A 76 -20.65 26.46 9.80
CA VAL A 76 -21.69 27.10 10.62
C VAL A 76 -21.84 28.64 10.52
N GLY A 77 -22.93 29.07 9.90
CA GLY A 77 -23.51 30.40 10.08
C GLY A 77 -24.97 30.23 10.47
N GLY A 78 -25.31 30.52 11.72
CA GLY A 78 -26.65 30.25 12.27
C GLY A 78 -26.96 31.10 13.49
N SER A 79 -27.16 32.39 13.23
CA SER A 79 -27.81 33.43 14.05
C SER A 79 -28.60 32.92 15.28
N VAL A 80 -28.21 33.36 16.48
CA VAL A 80 -29.06 33.20 17.68
C VAL A 80 -30.29 34.10 17.55
N ALA A 81 -31.46 33.50 17.67
CA ALA A 81 -32.75 34.14 17.59
C ALA A 81 -32.99 35.07 18.78
N GLY A 82 -33.41 36.31 18.49
CA GLY A 82 -34.05 37.18 19.47
C GLY A 82 -35.52 36.78 19.65
N GLY A 83 -36.02 36.90 20.88
CA GLY A 83 -37.45 36.92 21.16
C GLY A 83 -37.84 36.13 22.40
N VAL A 84 -38.00 36.83 23.52
CA VAL A 84 -39.11 36.58 24.45
C VAL A 84 -39.65 37.94 24.90
N GLY A 85 -40.88 38.24 24.49
CA GLY A 85 -41.72 39.25 25.13
C GLY A 85 -42.54 38.59 26.24
N GLY A 86 -42.87 39.38 27.26
CA GLY A 86 -43.77 38.96 28.34
C GLY A 86 -43.90 40.07 29.40
N GLU A 87 -44.95 40.88 29.22
CA GLU A 87 -45.69 41.75 30.16
C GLU A 87 -44.94 42.75 31.05
#